data_AF-A0A1I6L2M9-F1
#
_entry.id   AF-A0A1I6L2M9-F1
#
_cell.length_a   1.000
_cell.length_b   1.000
_cell.length_c   1.000
_cell.angle_alpha   90.00
_cell.angle_beta   90.00
_cell.angle_gamma   90.00
#
_symmetry.space_group_name_H-M   'P 1'
#
loop_
_entity.id
_entity.type
_entity.pdbx_description
1 polymer ?
#
loop_
_entity_poly.entity_id
_entity_poly.type
_entity_poly.pdbx_seq_one_letter_code
_entity_poly.pdbx_strand_id
1 'polypeptide(L)'
;MEWPNTSSRAAWDKALAEYQRLRGIADATADDDSVDRAVDAYHDAMDVLLVETRAPDAAAACLKIDLLRSRFDGFTTPDEHWNALKADLHSLIGEA
;
A
#
# COMPACT_ATOMS: atom_id res chain seq x y z
N MET A 1 2.74 -3.20 17.63
CA MET A 1 2.80 -4.49 16.90
C MET A 1 3.66 -4.19 15.68
N GLU A 2 4.93 -4.57 15.72
CA GLU A 2 5.90 -4.24 14.66
C GLU A 2 5.80 -5.31 13.57
N TRP A 3 5.51 -4.90 12.34
CA TRP A 3 5.50 -5.80 11.19
C TRP A 3 6.94 -5.97 10.67
N PRO A 4 7.44 -7.20 10.51
CA PRO A 4 8.77 -7.43 9.99
C PRO A 4 8.85 -6.96 8.53
N ASN A 5 9.86 -6.13 8.24
CA ASN A 5 10.26 -5.71 6.89
C ASN A 5 10.68 -6.96 6.09
N THR A 6 9.71 -7.68 5.54
CA THR A 6 9.90 -9.02 4.98
C THR A 6 9.81 -8.94 3.46
N SER A 7 10.96 -8.89 2.79
CA SER A 7 11.08 -9.05 1.34
C SER A 7 10.72 -10.47 0.91
N SER A 8 9.42 -10.78 0.82
CA SER A 8 8.95 -12.01 0.21
C SER A 8 7.66 -11.77 -0.57
N ARG A 9 7.52 -12.41 -1.73
CA ARG A 9 6.28 -12.45 -2.51
C ARG A 9 5.07 -12.77 -1.63
N ALA A 10 5.21 -13.68 -0.67
CA ALA A 10 4.14 -14.05 0.26
C ALA A 10 3.71 -12.89 1.18
N ALA A 11 4.64 -12.07 1.67
CA ALA A 11 4.33 -10.89 2.47
C ALA A 11 3.59 -9.84 1.64
N TRP A 12 4.03 -9.62 0.40
CA TRP A 12 3.31 -8.77 -0.55
C TRP A 12 1.90 -9.26 -0.81
N ASP A 13 1.73 -10.53 -1.18
CA ASP A 13 0.43 -11.08 -1.57
C ASP A 13 -0.55 -10.99 -0.39
N LYS A 14 -0.07 -11.20 0.84
CA LYS A 14 -0.86 -11.01 2.06
C LYS A 14 -1.28 -9.55 2.25
N ALA A 15 -0.35 -8.60 2.14
CA ALA A 15 -0.67 -7.18 2.30
C ALA A 15 -1.64 -6.68 1.22
N LEU A 16 -1.43 -7.09 -0.03
CA LEU A 16 -2.31 -6.76 -1.14
C LEU A 16 -3.71 -7.34 -0.95
N ALA A 17 -3.83 -8.61 -0.54
CA ALA A 17 -5.12 -9.24 -0.27
C ALA A 17 -5.88 -8.54 0.86
N GLU A 18 -5.18 -8.11 1.92
CA GLU A 18 -5.81 -7.40 3.03
C GLU A 18 -6.29 -6.01 2.63
N TYR A 19 -5.48 -5.25 1.88
CA TYR A 19 -5.89 -3.97 1.30
C TYR A 19 -7.14 -4.15 0.42
N GLN A 20 -7.14 -5.12 -0.50
CA GLN A 20 -8.28 -5.38 -1.38
C GLN A 20 -9.54 -5.78 -0.62
N ARG A 21 -9.39 -6.61 0.42
CA ARG A 21 -10.50 -7.02 1.29
C ARG A 21 -11.13 -5.83 1.99
N LEU A 22 -10.33 -4.96 2.60
CA LEU A 22 -10.80 -3.79 3.33
C LEU A 22 -11.38 -2.73 2.39
N ARG A 23 -10.77 -2.53 1.22
CA ARG A 23 -11.31 -1.65 0.19
C ARG A 23 -12.69 -2.10 -0.26
N GLY A 24 -12.87 -3.41 -0.52
CA GLY A 24 -14.17 -3.97 -0.89
C GLY A 24 -15.23 -3.82 0.21
N ILE A 25 -14.84 -3.86 1.48
CA ILE A 25 -15.75 -3.57 2.60
C ILE A 25 -16.17 -2.09 2.57
N ALA A 26 -15.22 -1.17 2.42
CA ALA A 26 -15.52 0.25 2.36
C ALA A 26 -16.43 0.59 1.15
N ASP A 27 -16.14 0.05 -0.03
CA ASP A 27 -16.96 0.24 -1.24
C ASP A 27 -18.39 -0.33 -1.08
N ALA A 28 -18.59 -1.33 -0.21
CA ALA A 28 -19.90 -1.94 0.07
C ALA A 28 -20.63 -1.31 1.28
N THR A 29 -19.97 -0.44 2.04
CA THR A 29 -20.55 0.19 3.22
C THR A 29 -21.41 1.37 2.77
N ALA A 30 -22.69 1.37 3.15
CA ALA A 30 -23.62 2.45 2.85
C ALA A 30 -23.33 3.67 3.74
N ASP A 31 -23.63 4.86 3.23
CA ASP A 31 -23.31 6.20 3.74
C ASP A 31 -23.84 6.48 5.17
N ASP A 32 -23.22 5.84 6.16
CA ASP A 32 -23.45 6.00 7.60
C ASP A 32 -22.12 6.11 8.37
N ASP A 33 -22.20 6.27 9.70
CA ASP A 33 -21.05 6.43 10.60
C ASP A 33 -19.99 5.29 10.51
N SER A 34 -20.28 4.18 9.85
CA SER A 34 -19.34 3.08 9.61
C SER A 34 -18.46 3.27 8.38
N VAL A 35 -18.80 4.18 7.46
CA VAL A 35 -17.99 4.49 6.27
C VAL A 35 -16.63 5.03 6.66
N ASP A 36 -16.56 6.02 7.56
CA ASP A 36 -15.29 6.62 7.98
C ASP A 36 -14.33 5.55 8.54
N ARG A 37 -14.85 4.62 9.36
CA ARG A 37 -14.03 3.53 9.91
C ARG A 37 -13.57 2.55 8.84
N ALA A 38 -14.41 2.25 7.85
CA ALA A 38 -14.03 1.38 6.75
C ALA A 38 -13.00 2.06 5.84
N VAL A 39 -13.11 3.37 5.64
CA VAL A 39 -12.17 4.20 4.90
C VAL A 39 -10.81 4.23 5.59
N ASP A 40 -10.79 4.54 6.88
CA ASP A 40 -9.57 4.53 7.70
C ASP A 40 -8.89 3.15 7.65
N ALA A 41 -9.66 2.07 7.81
CA ALA A 41 -9.12 0.72 7.79
C ALA A 41 -8.44 0.36 6.46
N TYR A 42 -9.04 0.67 5.31
CA TYR A 42 -8.37 0.39 4.04
C TYR A 42 -7.18 1.32 3.78
N HIS A 43 -7.21 2.57 4.28
CA HIS A 43 -6.07 3.48 4.19
C HIS A 43 -4.88 2.99 5.00
N ASP A 44 -5.09 2.48 6.21
CA ASP A 44 -4.05 1.87 7.04
C ASP A 44 -3.43 0.66 6.33
N ALA A 45 -4.27 -0.23 5.77
CA ALA A 45 -3.78 -1.38 5.01
C ALA A 45 -3.04 -0.97 3.74
N MET A 46 -3.46 0.12 3.09
CA MET A 46 -2.75 0.69 1.95
C MET A 46 -1.38 1.23 2.37
N ASP A 47 -1.24 1.87 3.53
CA ASP A 47 0.06 2.34 4.03
C ASP A 47 1.00 1.19 4.33
N VAL A 48 0.51 0.10 4.94
CA VAL A 48 1.30 -1.12 5.15
C VAL A 48 1.79 -1.68 3.80
N LEU A 49 0.93 -1.71 2.78
CA LEU A 49 1.30 -2.17 1.44
C LEU A 49 2.34 -1.25 0.77
N LEU A 50 2.16 0.08 0.88
CA LEU A 50 2.96 1.07 0.19
C LEU A 50 4.32 1.32 0.87
N VAL A 51 4.37 1.33 2.20
CA VAL A 51 5.54 1.76 2.99
C VAL A 51 6.24 0.57 3.63
N GLU A 52 5.51 -0.33 4.28
CA GLU A 52 6.09 -1.40 5.10
C GLU A 52 6.40 -2.68 4.31
N THR A 53 5.75 -2.85 3.15
CA THR A 53 5.85 -4.08 2.36
C THR A 53 6.65 -3.86 1.09
N ARG A 54 7.76 -4.58 0.91
CA ARG A 54 8.62 -4.47 -0.27
C ARG A 54 7.93 -4.99 -1.52
N ALA A 55 8.00 -4.22 -2.61
CA ALA A 55 7.58 -4.70 -3.93
C ALA A 55 8.55 -5.79 -4.44
N PRO A 56 8.08 -7.03 -4.67
CA PRO A 56 8.97 -8.13 -5.05
C PRO A 56 9.33 -8.15 -6.54
N ASP A 57 8.64 -7.38 -7.38
CA ASP A 57 8.89 -7.27 -8.82
C ASP A 57 8.43 -5.91 -9.36
N ALA A 58 8.75 -5.65 -10.63
CA ALA A 58 8.40 -4.40 -11.29
C ALA A 58 6.88 -4.18 -11.39
N ALA A 59 6.07 -5.23 -11.52
CA ALA A 59 4.61 -5.11 -11.58
C ALA A 59 4.02 -4.63 -10.24
N ALA A 60 4.55 -5.15 -9.13
CA ALA A 60 4.21 -4.70 -7.79
C ALA A 60 4.62 -3.23 -7.56
N ALA A 61 5.81 -2.83 -8.04
CA ALA A 61 6.24 -1.43 -7.95
C ALA A 61 5.35 -0.50 -8.78
N CYS A 62 4.91 -0.92 -9.98
CA CYS A 62 3.91 -0.18 -10.76
C CYS A 62 2.58 -0.04 -10.01
N LEU A 63 2.11 -1.10 -9.36
CA LEU A 63 0.89 -1.01 -8.55
C LEU A 63 1.02 0.02 -7.41
N LYS A 64 2.17 0.09 -6.73
CA LYS A 64 2.40 1.13 -5.72
C LYS A 64 2.27 2.53 -6.31
N ILE A 65 2.82 2.77 -7.51
CA ILE A 65 2.71 4.07 -8.20
C ILE A 65 1.25 4.43 -8.45
N ASP A 66 0.46 3.49 -8.97
CA ASP A 66 -0.95 3.73 -9.27
C ASP A 66 -1.76 4.02 -8.00
N LEU A 67 -1.50 3.26 -6.92
CA LEU A 67 -2.14 3.49 -5.62
C LEU A 67 -1.76 4.84 -5.00
N LEU A 68 -0.49 5.24 -5.08
CA LEU A 68 -0.04 6.55 -4.59
C LEU A 68 -0.69 7.70 -5.34
N ARG A 69 -0.78 7.58 -6.67
CA ARG A 69 -1.46 8.58 -7.52
C ARG A 69 -2.94 8.68 -7.18
N SER A 70 -3.61 7.55 -6.95
CA SER A 70 -5.03 7.54 -6.57
C SER A 70 -5.26 8.09 -5.17
N ARG A 71 -4.41 7.76 -4.20
CA ARG A 71 -4.58 8.17 -2.79
C ARG A 71 -4.37 9.66 -2.59
N PHE A 72 -3.37 10.22 -3.27
CA PHE A 72 -2.98 11.61 -3.14
C PHE A 72 -3.38 12.45 -4.35
N ASP A 73 -4.42 12.06 -5.09
CA ASP A 73 -4.93 12.89 -6.18
C ASP A 73 -5.40 14.24 -5.63
N GLY A 74 -4.79 15.33 -6.10
CA GLY A 74 -5.00 16.67 -5.57
C GLY A 74 -4.24 17.00 -4.27
N PHE A 75 -3.39 16.11 -3.77
CA PHE A 75 -2.60 16.28 -2.54
C PHE A 75 -1.11 16.00 -2.77
N THR A 76 -0.27 16.53 -1.89
CA THR A 76 1.16 16.20 -1.88
C THR A 76 1.35 14.81 -1.27
N THR A 77 1.95 13.89 -2.02
CA THR A 77 2.37 12.59 -1.49
C THR A 77 3.48 12.76 -0.44
N PRO A 78 3.37 12.16 0.76
CA PRO A 78 4.40 12.22 1.78
C PRO A 78 5.73 11.60 1.32
N ASP A 79 6.84 12.14 1.83
CA ASP A 79 8.19 11.70 1.45
C ASP A 79 8.45 10.23 1.78
N GLU A 80 7.88 9.71 2.87
CA GLU A 80 8.05 8.32 3.29
C GLU A 80 7.59 7.33 2.21
N HIS A 81 6.47 7.60 1.54
CA HIS A 81 5.95 6.79 0.46
C HIS A 81 6.89 6.78 -0.75
N TRP A 82 7.44 7.95 -1.11
CA TRP A 82 8.41 8.03 -2.20
C TRP A 82 9.73 7.36 -1.85
N ASN A 83 10.18 7.48 -0.60
CA ASN A 83 11.41 6.84 -0.14
C ASN A 83 11.26 5.31 -0.12
N ALA A 84 10.11 4.79 0.32
CA ALA A 84 9.81 3.36 0.26
C ALA A 84 9.82 2.83 -1.19
N LEU A 85 9.14 3.54 -2.11
CA LEU A 85 9.13 3.17 -3.52
C LEU A 85 10.53 3.23 -4.16
N LYS A 86 11.31 4.27 -3.90
CA LYS A 86 12.69 4.39 -4.40
C LYS A 86 13.55 3.23 -3.92
N ALA A 87 13.44 2.88 -2.64
CA ALA A 87 14.18 1.76 -2.08
C ALA A 87 13.77 0.42 -2.71
N ASP A 88 12.49 0.22 -3.03
CA ASP A 88 12.04 -0.94 -3.79
C ASP A 88 12.65 -0.98 -5.19
N LEU A 89 12.63 0.15 -5.92
CA LEU A 89 13.18 0.25 -7.26
C LEU A 89 14.69 -0.02 -7.27
N HIS A 90 15.45 0.55 -6.32
CA HIS A 90 16.89 0.28 -6.17
C HIS A 90 17.16 -1.21 -5.94
N SER A 91 16.37 -1.86 -5.08
CA SER A 91 16.48 -3.30 -4.85
C SER A 91 16.18 -4.12 -6.11
N LEU A 92 15.24 -3.69 -6.95
CA LEU A 92 14.86 -4.39 -8.17
C LEU A 92 15.92 -4.27 -9.29
N ILE A 93 16.65 -3.16 -9.35
CA ILE A 93 17.71 -2.93 -10.34
C ILE A 93 19.09 -3.39 -9.85
N GLY A 94 19.19 -3.89 -8.61
CA GLY A 94 20.44 -4.41 -8.03
C GLY A 94 21.37 -3.33 -7.46
N GLU A 95 20.85 -2.15 -7.13
CA GLU A 95 21.58 -1.02 -6.54
C GLU A 95 21.38 -0.92 -5.02
N ALA A 96 21.25 -2.06 -4.34
CA ALA A 96 20.98 -2.16 -2.90
C ALA A 96 22.19 -1.82 -2.01
#